data_AF-A0A0C3D219-F1
#
_entry.id   AF-A0A0C3D219-F1
#
_cell.length_a   1.000
_cell.length_b   1.000
_cell.length_c   1.000
_cell.angle_alpha   90.00
_cell.angle_beta   90.00
_cell.angle_gamma   90.00
#
_symmetry.space_group_name_H-M   'P 1'
#
loop_
_entity.id
_entity.type
_entity.pdbx_description
1 polymer ?
#
loop_
_entity_poly.entity_id
_entity_poly.type
_entity_poly.pdbx_seq_one_letter_code
_entity_poly.pdbx_strand_id
1 'polypeptide(L)'
;WCCLCQGGGTYCCDACNRVVCNECLLVPPNFVEVILSDQVFFICPGCHDERDRKAGQGCKRAFLPYDGFFTRTDNGREVPVLPSPPVIRHHYGMSSRSEVNDSPLAIIHLHLSGMVVAGTPPRVIYENFHSYFDLKNLLLLELEFDCGTAEKVAAHQRRMAEVAEDLRMQGIGRTVLFISTHSEQTRGDLFIGRDGQPEKYFSTEVEAVCISAIWRCSTNLNCFAVLPRSGARTIWQFAP
;
A
#
# COMPACT_ATOMS: atom_id res chain seq x y z
N TRP A 1 6.29 -0.66 12.47
CA TRP A 1 6.64 -2.08 12.29
C TRP A 1 8.11 -2.23 11.95
N CYS A 2 8.77 -3.28 12.44
CA CYS A 2 10.16 -3.56 12.09
C CYS A 2 10.28 -3.90 10.59
N CYS A 3 11.14 -3.21 9.83
CA CYS A 3 11.33 -3.45 8.41
C CYS A 3 12.04 -4.78 8.08
N LEU A 4 12.61 -5.46 9.08
CA LEU A 4 13.32 -6.72 8.91
C LEU A 4 12.41 -7.93 9.12
N CYS A 5 11.69 -8.00 10.26
CA CYS A 5 10.86 -9.14 10.63
C CYS A 5 9.34 -8.89 10.56
N GLN A 6 8.90 -7.69 10.21
CA GLN A 6 7.48 -7.28 10.28
C GLN A 6 6.84 -7.42 11.68
N GLY A 7 7.63 -7.48 12.75
CA GLY A 7 7.17 -7.47 14.14
C GLY A 7 7.08 -6.06 14.76
N GLY A 8 6.97 -6.00 16.09
CA GLY A 8 7.07 -4.76 16.88
C GLY A 8 8.39 -4.02 16.67
N GLY A 9 8.48 -2.73 17.00
CA GLY A 9 9.64 -1.88 16.67
C GLY A 9 10.22 -1.12 17.86
N THR A 10 11.54 -0.86 17.83
CA THR A 10 12.30 -0.28 18.97
C THR A 10 13.15 0.92 18.57
N TYR A 11 13.73 0.91 17.38
CA TYR A 11 14.63 1.97 16.88
C TYR A 11 14.02 2.63 15.65
N CYS A 12 13.59 3.89 15.78
CA CYS A 12 13.05 4.69 14.69
C CYS A 12 14.20 5.36 13.93
N CYS A 13 14.20 5.23 12.60
CA CYS A 13 15.22 5.85 11.77
C CYS A 13 15.02 7.36 11.70
N ASP A 14 16.07 8.14 11.90
CA ASP A 14 16.01 9.61 11.85
C ASP A 14 15.98 10.15 10.41
N ALA A 15 16.26 9.31 9.42
CA ALA A 15 16.31 9.69 8.00
C ALA A 15 15.10 9.22 7.16
N CYS A 16 14.23 8.35 7.68
CA CYS A 16 13.05 7.83 6.96
C CYS A 16 12.05 7.19 7.94
N ASN A 17 10.89 6.76 7.45
CA ASN A 17 9.84 6.17 8.30
C ASN A 17 10.08 4.69 8.68
N ARG A 18 11.28 4.14 8.48
CA ARG A 18 11.59 2.74 8.83
C ARG A 18 11.91 2.60 10.32
N VAL A 19 11.49 1.47 10.88
CA VAL A 19 11.78 1.08 12.26
C VAL A 19 12.50 -0.27 12.26
N VAL A 20 13.44 -0.47 13.18
CA VAL A 20 14.10 -1.76 13.41
C VAL A 20 13.90 -2.18 14.86
N CYS A 21 13.64 -3.46 15.14
CA CYS A 21 13.50 -3.94 16.52
C CYS A 21 14.82 -4.40 17.12
N ASN A 22 14.89 -4.39 18.45
CA ASN A 22 16.03 -4.87 19.23
C ASN A 22 16.31 -6.38 19.06
N GLU A 23 15.34 -7.18 18.62
CA GLU A 23 15.56 -8.59 18.27
C GLU A 23 16.28 -8.77 16.93
N CYS A 24 16.05 -7.84 15.99
CA CYS A 24 16.66 -7.89 14.67
C CYS A 24 18.01 -7.17 14.61
N LEU A 25 18.18 -6.08 15.37
CA LEU A 25 19.41 -5.33 15.47
C LEU A 25 19.96 -5.42 16.90
N LEU A 26 20.99 -6.24 17.07
CA LEU A 26 21.56 -6.51 18.39
C LEU A 26 22.54 -5.40 18.76
N VAL A 27 22.19 -4.71 19.85
CA VAL A 27 23.04 -3.69 20.48
C VAL A 27 23.65 -4.29 21.75
N PRO A 28 24.97 -4.14 21.99
CA PRO A 28 25.57 -4.65 23.22
C PRO A 28 24.92 -4.00 24.46
N PRO A 29 24.65 -4.76 25.53
CA PRO A 29 23.86 -4.27 26.67
C PRO A 29 24.39 -2.98 27.31
N ASN A 30 25.71 -2.81 27.34
CA ASN A 30 26.38 -1.65 27.91
C ASN A 30 26.24 -0.36 27.08
N PHE A 31 25.68 -0.45 25.87
CA PHE A 31 25.42 0.71 25.01
C PHE A 31 23.94 1.03 24.87
N VAL A 32 23.02 0.22 25.42
CA VAL A 32 21.57 0.41 25.27
C VAL A 32 21.14 1.78 25.80
N GLU A 33 21.58 2.18 27.00
CA GLU A 33 21.24 3.50 27.55
C GLU A 33 21.88 4.64 26.75
N VAL A 34 23.10 4.41 26.22
CA VAL A 34 23.83 5.42 25.44
C VAL A 34 23.10 5.73 24.13
N ILE A 35 22.63 4.70 23.41
CA ILE A 35 21.95 4.88 22.12
C ILE A 35 20.54 5.48 22.25
N LEU A 36 19.97 5.52 23.45
CA LEU A 36 18.69 6.14 23.74
C LEU A 36 18.84 7.62 24.16
N SER A 37 20.08 8.13 24.23
CA SER A 37 20.35 9.54 24.49
C SER A 37 19.89 10.43 23.34
N ASP A 38 19.36 11.62 23.64
CA ASP A 38 18.86 12.60 22.66
C ASP A 38 19.92 13.09 21.65
N GLN A 39 21.20 12.85 21.92
CA GLN A 39 22.32 13.21 21.03
C GLN A 39 22.66 12.12 20.01
N VAL A 40 22.06 10.94 20.13
CA VAL A 40 22.28 9.82 19.23
C VAL A 40 21.15 9.75 18.22
N PHE A 41 21.50 9.58 16.95
CA PHE A 41 20.54 9.31 15.89
C PHE A 41 20.84 7.95 15.25
N PHE A 42 19.76 7.30 14.81
CA PHE A 42 19.76 6.00 14.19
C PHE A 42 19.50 6.10 12.69
N ILE A 43 20.35 5.41 11.91
CA ILE A 43 20.18 5.24 10.48
C ILE A 43 19.87 3.77 10.21
N CYS A 44 18.71 3.49 9.62
CA CYS A 44 18.33 2.11 9.29
C CYS A 44 19.22 1.50 8.18
N PRO A 45 19.24 0.16 8.06
CA PRO A 45 20.01 -0.51 7.01
C PRO A 45 19.67 -0.02 5.59
N GLY A 46 18.39 0.25 5.31
CA GLY A 46 17.96 0.76 4.00
C GLY A 46 18.52 2.14 3.66
N CYS A 47 18.60 3.05 4.64
CA CYS A 47 19.22 4.37 4.46
C CYS A 47 20.74 4.27 4.32
N HIS A 48 21.37 3.37 5.08
CA HIS A 48 22.80 3.05 4.93
C HIS A 48 23.12 2.55 3.52
N ASP A 49 22.38 1.55 3.04
CA ASP A 49 22.52 1.01 1.68
C ASP A 49 22.42 2.11 0.62
N GLU A 50 21.49 3.05 0.79
CA GLU A 50 21.32 4.17 -0.12
C GLU A 50 22.50 5.16 -0.08
N ARG A 51 22.98 5.49 1.13
CA ARG A 51 24.16 6.36 1.32
C ARG A 51 25.41 5.72 0.70
N ASP A 52 25.66 4.45 0.97
CA ASP A 52 26.79 3.69 0.45
C ASP A 52 26.76 3.62 -1.09
N ARG A 53 25.58 3.41 -1.69
CA ARG A 53 25.40 3.45 -3.15
C ARG A 53 25.73 4.82 -3.76
N LYS A 54 25.30 5.90 -3.11
CA LYS A 54 25.56 7.27 -3.58
C LYS A 54 27.05 7.63 -3.48
N ALA A 55 27.72 7.17 -2.42
CA ALA A 55 29.15 7.40 -2.22
C ALA A 55 30.03 6.59 -3.19
N GLY A 56 29.59 5.38 -3.58
CA GLY A 56 30.39 4.42 -4.36
C GLY A 56 30.33 4.53 -5.89
N GLN A 57 30.16 5.72 -6.48
CA GLN A 57 30.15 5.86 -7.95
C GLN A 57 31.56 5.63 -8.56
N GLY A 58 31.94 4.37 -8.82
CA GLY A 58 33.20 3.99 -9.50
C GLY A 58 33.37 2.47 -9.68
N CYS A 59 34.30 2.05 -10.57
CA CYS A 59 34.49 0.65 -11.00
C CYS A 59 35.03 -0.33 -9.91
N LYS A 60 35.28 0.13 -8.68
CA LYS A 60 35.70 -0.71 -7.55
C LYS A 60 34.99 -0.26 -6.28
N ARG A 61 33.77 -0.77 -6.07
CA ARG A 61 32.96 -0.43 -4.91
C ARG A 61 33.45 -1.20 -3.69
N ALA A 62 33.98 -0.48 -2.70
CA ALA A 62 34.15 -0.99 -1.34
C ALA A 62 32.88 -0.66 -0.56
N PHE A 63 32.19 -1.66 -0.02
CA PHE A 63 31.01 -1.46 0.82
C PHE A 63 31.44 -1.01 2.21
N LEU A 64 30.83 0.05 2.72
CA LEU A 64 31.05 0.49 4.09
C LEU A 64 30.29 -0.41 5.08
N PRO A 65 30.90 -0.72 6.24
CA PRO A 65 30.20 -1.43 7.31
C PRO A 65 28.99 -0.61 7.79
N TYR A 66 27.95 -1.32 8.23
CA TYR A 66 26.75 -0.69 8.76
C TYR A 66 26.91 -0.41 10.25
N ASP A 67 27.08 0.87 10.65
CA ASP A 67 27.29 1.25 12.05
C ASP A 67 26.00 1.57 12.82
N GLY A 68 24.91 1.91 12.12
CA GLY A 68 23.57 2.10 12.68
C GLY A 68 23.35 3.35 13.54
N PHE A 69 24.19 3.59 14.55
CA PHE A 69 24.00 4.65 15.56
C PHE A 69 25.15 5.64 15.55
N PHE A 70 24.83 6.93 15.52
CA PHE A 70 25.80 8.01 15.35
C PHE A 70 25.54 9.17 16.30
N THR A 71 26.61 9.87 16.66
CA THR A 71 26.55 11.21 17.25
C THR A 71 27.12 12.23 16.26
N ARG A 72 26.79 13.50 16.48
CA ARG A 72 27.34 14.61 15.71
C ARG A 72 28.32 15.39 16.58
N THR A 73 29.57 15.51 16.14
CA THR A 73 30.58 16.32 16.81
C THR A 73 30.37 17.81 16.52
N ASP A 74 31.05 18.70 17.27
CA ASP A 74 30.91 20.16 17.13
C ASP A 74 31.20 20.69 15.71
N ASN A 75 32.06 19.98 14.96
CA ASN A 75 32.37 20.29 13.56
C ASN A 75 31.38 19.69 12.53
N GLY A 76 30.26 19.12 13.00
CA GLY A 76 29.21 18.53 12.17
C GLY A 76 29.49 17.12 11.65
N ARG A 77 30.62 16.49 12.01
CA ARG A 77 30.96 15.13 11.56
C ARG A 77 30.13 14.08 12.29
N GLU A 78 29.66 13.09 11.54
CA GLU A 78 28.97 11.91 12.10
C GLU A 78 30.03 10.88 12.55
N VAL A 79 29.91 10.40 13.79
CA VAL A 79 30.83 9.41 14.39
C VAL A 79 30.01 8.24 14.96
N PRO A 80 30.38 6.98 14.66
CA PRO A 80 29.71 5.81 15.23
C PRO A 80 29.77 5.81 16.76
N VAL A 81 28.63 5.52 17.40
CA VAL A 81 28.54 5.36 18.87
C VAL A 81 29.06 4.01 19.31
N LEU A 82 28.78 2.98 18.51
CA LEU A 82 29.18 1.62 18.81
C LEU A 82 30.65 1.39 18.42
N PRO A 83 31.43 0.65 19.23
CA PRO A 83 32.84 0.37 18.95
C PRO A 83 33.03 -0.61 17.77
N SER A 84 31.95 -1.27 17.35
CA SER A 84 31.91 -2.21 16.23
C SER A 84 30.52 -2.22 15.62
N PRO A 85 30.39 -2.54 14.32
CA PRO A 85 29.10 -2.64 13.64
C PRO A 85 28.10 -3.54 14.39
N PRO A 86 26.85 -3.11 14.61
CA PRO A 86 25.82 -3.94 15.23
C PRO A 86 25.49 -5.16 14.36
N VAL A 87 25.09 -6.25 15.02
CA VAL A 87 24.76 -7.50 14.33
C VAL A 87 23.29 -7.50 13.94
N ILE A 88 23.02 -7.71 12.65
CA ILE A 88 21.66 -7.95 12.15
C ILE A 88 21.40 -9.46 12.17
N ARG A 89 20.46 -9.91 13.01
CA ARG A 89 20.17 -11.34 13.22
C ARG A 89 19.20 -11.92 12.20
N HIS A 90 18.20 -11.16 11.78
CA HIS A 90 17.13 -11.67 10.91
C HIS A 90 17.39 -11.37 9.44
N HIS A 91 16.92 -12.27 8.58
CA HIS A 91 16.83 -12.02 7.15
C HIS A 91 15.74 -10.99 6.84
N TYR A 92 15.97 -10.23 5.78
CA TYR A 92 15.02 -9.30 5.21
C TYR A 92 13.72 -10.03 4.79
N GLY A 93 12.66 -9.89 5.59
CA GLY A 93 11.31 -10.35 5.21
C GLY A 93 10.69 -9.51 4.09
N MET A 94 11.22 -8.29 3.89
CA MET A 94 10.92 -7.40 2.77
C MET A 94 12.21 -6.80 2.22
N SER A 95 12.15 -6.17 1.04
CA SER A 95 13.26 -5.35 0.55
C SER A 95 13.73 -4.37 1.63
N SER A 96 15.06 -4.16 1.75
CA SER A 96 15.65 -3.19 2.71
C SER A 96 15.12 -1.77 2.53
N ARG A 97 14.50 -1.50 1.37
CA ARG A 97 13.91 -0.21 1.00
C ARG A 97 12.39 -0.15 1.14
N SER A 98 11.72 -1.24 1.50
CA SER A 98 10.28 -1.22 1.75
C SER A 98 9.95 -0.30 2.92
N GLU A 99 8.87 0.46 2.77
CA GLU A 99 8.33 1.36 3.80
C GLU A 99 6.85 1.07 3.95
N VAL A 100 6.36 1.13 5.19
CA VAL A 100 4.92 1.11 5.45
C VAL A 100 4.41 2.52 5.20
N ASN A 101 3.43 2.64 4.32
CA ASN A 101 2.75 3.91 4.08
C ASN A 101 1.32 3.83 4.64
N ASP A 102 1.13 4.48 5.77
CA ASP A 102 -0.07 4.54 6.59
C ASP A 102 -0.92 5.80 6.36
N SER A 103 -0.61 6.58 5.32
CA SER A 103 -1.43 7.73 4.91
C SER A 103 -2.87 7.29 4.61
N PRO A 104 -3.89 8.16 4.63
CA PRO A 104 -5.26 7.73 4.35
C PRO A 104 -5.41 6.93 3.05
N LEU A 105 -6.12 5.79 3.11
CA LEU A 105 -6.36 4.84 2.02
C LEU A 105 -7.83 4.41 1.98
N ALA A 106 -8.47 4.56 0.83
CA ALA A 106 -9.77 3.96 0.56
C ALA A 106 -9.63 2.69 -0.29
N ILE A 107 -10.25 1.61 0.17
CA ILE A 107 -10.47 0.39 -0.59
C ILE A 107 -11.93 0.45 -1.08
N ILE A 108 -12.11 0.65 -2.38
CA ILE A 108 -13.44 0.69 -3.00
C ILE A 108 -13.68 -0.64 -3.68
N HIS A 109 -14.78 -1.30 -3.31
CA HIS A 109 -15.23 -2.54 -3.91
C HIS A 109 -16.57 -2.32 -4.61
N LEU A 110 -16.54 -2.19 -5.92
CA LEU A 110 -17.73 -2.24 -6.76
C LEU A 110 -18.09 -3.70 -6.99
N HIS A 111 -19.29 -4.12 -6.59
CA HIS A 111 -19.77 -5.47 -6.85
C HIS A 111 -21.10 -5.46 -7.58
N LEU A 112 -21.26 -6.38 -8.54
CA LEU A 112 -22.50 -6.52 -9.28
C LEU A 112 -23.65 -6.88 -8.33
N SER A 113 -24.84 -6.33 -8.59
CA SER A 113 -26.04 -6.61 -7.80
C SER A 113 -26.33 -8.11 -7.68
N GLY A 114 -26.57 -8.55 -6.44
CA GLY A 114 -26.80 -9.96 -6.09
C GLY A 114 -25.53 -10.79 -5.82
N MET A 115 -24.34 -10.21 -5.89
CA MET A 115 -23.11 -10.90 -5.47
C MET A 115 -22.95 -10.90 -3.94
N VAL A 116 -22.43 -12.00 -3.40
CA VAL A 116 -22.04 -12.09 -1.99
C VAL A 116 -20.65 -11.46 -1.80
N VAL A 117 -20.55 -10.47 -0.92
CA VAL A 117 -19.30 -9.74 -0.63
C VAL A 117 -18.45 -10.37 0.48
N ALA A 118 -19.04 -11.28 1.27
CA ALA A 118 -18.34 -11.95 2.36
C ALA A 118 -17.16 -12.80 1.83
N GLY A 119 -15.99 -12.64 2.45
CA GLY A 119 -14.78 -13.38 2.09
C GLY A 119 -14.15 -12.94 0.76
N THR A 120 -14.58 -11.81 0.19
CA THR A 120 -13.99 -11.30 -1.04
C THR A 120 -12.57 -10.73 -0.78
N PRO A 121 -11.68 -10.75 -1.79
CA PRO A 121 -10.32 -10.22 -1.66
C PRO A 121 -10.21 -8.79 -1.06
N PRO A 122 -11.08 -7.81 -1.40
CA PRO A 122 -11.01 -6.46 -0.83
C PRO A 122 -11.16 -6.46 0.69
N ARG A 123 -12.06 -7.30 1.21
CA ARG A 123 -12.33 -7.42 2.64
C ARG A 123 -11.18 -8.09 3.38
N VAL A 124 -10.64 -9.16 2.80
CA VAL A 124 -9.43 -9.82 3.32
C VAL A 124 -8.29 -8.81 3.37
N ILE A 125 -8.07 -8.02 2.32
CA ILE A 125 -7.01 -7.00 2.31
C ILE A 125 -7.26 -5.94 3.38
N TYR A 126 -8.49 -5.42 3.50
CA TYR A 126 -8.87 -4.46 4.54
C TYR A 126 -8.55 -4.98 5.95
N GLU A 127 -8.96 -6.22 6.26
CA GLU A 127 -8.72 -6.85 7.56
C GLU A 127 -7.22 -7.09 7.81
N ASN A 128 -6.46 -7.49 6.79
CA ASN A 128 -5.01 -7.67 6.90
C ASN A 128 -4.27 -6.33 7.05
N PHE A 129 -4.80 -5.25 6.47
CA PHE A 129 -4.17 -3.92 6.52
C PHE A 129 -4.49 -3.18 7.81
N HIS A 130 -5.54 -3.56 8.52
CA HIS A 130 -5.99 -2.89 9.73
C HIS A 130 -4.89 -2.70 10.79
N SER A 131 -3.89 -3.59 10.88
CA SER A 131 -2.78 -3.45 11.83
C SER A 131 -1.73 -2.40 11.42
N TYR A 132 -1.75 -1.96 10.17
CA TYR A 132 -0.78 -1.01 9.60
C TYR A 132 -1.30 0.43 9.51
N PHE A 133 -2.58 0.65 9.78
CA PHE A 133 -3.22 1.95 9.67
C PHE A 133 -3.89 2.34 10.99
N ASP A 134 -3.94 3.64 11.28
CA ASP A 134 -4.91 4.14 12.25
C ASP A 134 -6.33 3.85 11.76
N LEU A 135 -7.27 3.60 12.68
CA LEU A 135 -8.68 3.33 12.38
C LEU A 135 -9.34 4.35 11.45
N LYS A 136 -8.88 5.60 11.49
CA LYS A 136 -9.37 6.72 10.68
C LYS A 136 -8.73 6.83 9.30
N ASN A 137 -7.62 6.12 9.05
CA ASN A 137 -6.82 6.22 7.83
C ASN A 137 -7.07 5.06 6.86
N LEU A 138 -7.91 4.09 7.20
CA LEU A 138 -8.26 2.98 6.32
C LEU A 138 -9.78 2.85 6.19
N LEU A 139 -10.29 3.08 4.98
CA LEU A 139 -11.71 3.04 4.67
C LEU A 139 -12.01 1.89 3.70
N LEU A 140 -13.07 1.12 3.95
CA LEU A 140 -13.62 0.14 3.01
C LEU A 140 -15.00 0.60 2.57
N LEU A 141 -15.19 0.77 1.25
CA LEU A 141 -16.46 1.12 0.63
C LEU A 141 -16.93 -0.02 -0.27
N GLU A 142 -17.91 -0.79 0.19
CA GLU A 142 -18.58 -1.83 -0.60
C GLU A 142 -19.81 -1.21 -1.29
N LEU A 143 -19.75 -1.08 -2.60
CA LEU A 143 -20.77 -0.39 -3.40
C LEU A 143 -21.36 -1.36 -4.43
N GLU A 144 -22.63 -1.69 -4.25
CA GLU A 144 -23.38 -2.43 -5.26
C GLU A 144 -23.58 -1.57 -6.52
N PHE A 145 -23.37 -2.16 -7.69
CA PHE A 145 -23.70 -1.57 -8.98
C PHE A 145 -24.61 -2.46 -9.82
N ASP A 146 -25.46 -1.81 -10.61
CA ASP A 146 -26.28 -2.41 -11.66
C ASP A 146 -26.40 -1.34 -12.75
N CYS A 147 -25.87 -1.65 -13.93
CA CYS A 147 -25.87 -0.79 -15.11
C CYS A 147 -26.73 -1.38 -16.23
N GLY A 148 -27.75 -2.16 -15.89
CA GLY A 148 -28.60 -2.86 -16.87
C GLY A 148 -29.55 -1.94 -17.65
N THR A 149 -29.80 -0.72 -17.18
CA THR A 149 -30.59 0.30 -17.90
C THR A 149 -29.91 1.67 -17.82
N ALA A 150 -30.28 2.60 -18.72
CA ALA A 150 -29.72 3.95 -18.76
C ALA A 150 -29.98 4.74 -17.45
N GLU A 151 -31.15 4.54 -16.84
CA GLU A 151 -31.53 5.17 -15.57
C GLU A 151 -30.63 4.67 -14.44
N LYS A 152 -30.35 3.37 -14.41
CA LYS A 152 -29.46 2.77 -13.40
C LYS A 152 -28.01 3.21 -13.61
N VAL A 153 -27.55 3.35 -14.86
CA VAL A 153 -26.25 3.95 -15.18
C VAL A 153 -26.17 5.38 -14.64
N ALA A 154 -27.17 6.23 -14.91
CA ALA A 154 -27.19 7.60 -14.42
C ALA A 154 -27.23 7.68 -12.89
N ALA A 155 -27.94 6.75 -12.23
CA ALA A 155 -27.96 6.65 -10.78
C ALA A 155 -26.59 6.24 -10.21
N HIS A 156 -25.94 5.23 -10.81
CA HIS A 156 -24.60 4.80 -10.43
C HIS A 156 -23.58 5.94 -10.60
N GLN A 157 -23.64 6.70 -11.70
CA GLN A 157 -22.77 7.85 -11.93
C GLN A 157 -22.93 8.93 -10.85
N ARG A 158 -24.17 9.28 -10.45
CA ARG A 158 -24.40 10.23 -9.35
C ARG A 158 -23.80 9.72 -8.03
N ARG A 159 -24.05 8.45 -7.70
CA ARG A 159 -23.50 7.83 -6.48
C ARG A 159 -21.96 7.85 -6.48
N MET A 160 -21.32 7.55 -7.61
CA MET A 160 -19.86 7.61 -7.68
C MET A 160 -19.32 9.04 -7.56
N ALA A 161 -20.04 10.05 -8.05
CA ALA A 161 -19.67 11.45 -7.86
C ALA A 161 -19.77 11.88 -6.38
N GLU A 162 -20.81 11.43 -5.67
CA GLU A 162 -20.95 11.65 -4.21
C GLU A 162 -19.80 11.00 -3.44
N VAL A 163 -19.49 9.73 -3.73
CA VAL A 163 -18.36 9.02 -3.10
C VAL A 163 -17.03 9.74 -3.37
N ALA A 164 -16.80 10.21 -4.60
CA ALA A 164 -15.57 10.92 -4.94
C ALA A 164 -15.44 12.23 -4.15
N GLU A 165 -16.55 12.97 -3.99
CA GLU A 165 -16.58 14.20 -3.21
C GLU A 165 -16.36 13.93 -1.72
N ASP A 166 -16.96 12.88 -1.16
CA ASP A 166 -16.75 12.47 0.24
C ASP A 166 -15.29 12.10 0.52
N LEU A 167 -14.66 11.34 -0.37
CA LEU A 167 -13.23 10.99 -0.27
C LEU A 167 -12.35 12.24 -0.31
N ARG A 168 -12.69 13.19 -1.20
CA ARG A 168 -11.99 14.47 -1.31
C ARG A 168 -12.12 15.30 -0.04
N MET A 169 -13.32 15.41 0.53
CA MET A 169 -13.56 16.14 1.78
C MET A 169 -12.83 15.51 2.98
N GLN A 170 -12.69 14.18 2.99
CA GLN A 170 -11.92 13.46 4.01
C GLN A 170 -10.40 13.53 3.80
N GLY A 171 -9.92 14.15 2.72
CA GLY A 171 -8.50 14.22 2.39
C GLY A 171 -7.88 12.87 2.03
N ILE A 172 -8.69 11.91 1.57
CA ILE A 172 -8.20 10.59 1.16
C ILE A 172 -7.62 10.71 -0.25
N GLY A 173 -6.29 10.72 -0.34
CA GLY A 173 -5.56 10.85 -1.62
C GLY A 173 -5.20 9.52 -2.30
N ARG A 174 -5.46 8.37 -1.64
CA ARG A 174 -5.07 7.05 -2.14
C ARG A 174 -6.26 6.12 -2.19
N THR A 175 -6.42 5.43 -3.32
CA THR A 175 -7.58 4.57 -3.56
C THR A 175 -7.17 3.28 -4.26
N VAL A 176 -7.67 2.14 -3.78
CA VAL A 176 -7.59 0.85 -4.48
C VAL A 176 -8.99 0.45 -4.91
N LEU A 177 -9.17 0.18 -6.19
CA LEU A 177 -10.46 -0.16 -6.79
C LEU A 177 -10.52 -1.65 -7.14
N PHE A 178 -11.51 -2.32 -6.59
CA PHE A 178 -11.90 -3.68 -6.94
C PHE A 178 -13.24 -3.65 -7.65
N ILE A 179 -13.32 -4.38 -8.77
CA ILE A 179 -14.58 -4.59 -9.50
C ILE A 179 -14.83 -6.09 -9.51
N SER A 180 -15.91 -6.51 -8.85
CA SER A 180 -16.37 -7.91 -8.84
C SER A 180 -17.63 -8.03 -9.67
N THR A 181 -17.57 -8.90 -10.66
CA THR A 181 -18.69 -9.23 -11.52
C THR A 181 -18.60 -10.69 -11.97
N HIS A 182 -19.70 -11.20 -12.50
CA HIS A 182 -19.74 -12.49 -13.16
C HIS A 182 -19.33 -12.32 -14.63
N SER A 183 -18.72 -13.37 -15.19
CA SER A 183 -18.49 -13.50 -16.63
C SER A 183 -19.59 -14.35 -17.26
N GLU A 184 -20.05 -13.98 -18.44
CA GLU A 184 -20.90 -14.83 -19.27
C GLU A 184 -20.08 -16.06 -19.71
N GLN A 185 -20.61 -17.26 -19.49
CA GLN A 185 -19.85 -18.51 -19.62
C GLN A 185 -19.34 -18.77 -21.04
N THR A 186 -20.07 -18.29 -22.06
CA THR A 186 -19.81 -18.64 -23.46
C THR A 186 -18.83 -17.67 -24.11
N ARG A 187 -19.04 -16.37 -23.98
CA ARG A 187 -18.24 -15.32 -24.62
C ARG A 187 -17.15 -14.78 -23.71
N GLY A 188 -17.31 -14.95 -22.39
CA GLY A 188 -16.41 -14.39 -21.38
C GLY A 188 -16.63 -12.89 -21.13
N ASP A 189 -17.72 -12.31 -21.66
CA ASP A 189 -18.08 -10.92 -21.45
C ASP A 189 -18.44 -10.69 -19.98
N LEU A 190 -18.17 -9.49 -19.45
CA LEU A 190 -18.54 -9.18 -18.07
C LEU A 190 -19.97 -8.69 -17.98
N PHE A 191 -20.71 -9.19 -16.99
CA PHE A 191 -22.02 -8.67 -16.69
C PHE A 191 -21.91 -7.29 -16.06
N ILE A 192 -22.77 -6.37 -16.50
CA ILE A 192 -22.81 -5.01 -15.94
C ILE A 192 -24.11 -4.69 -15.22
N GLY A 193 -25.15 -5.52 -15.37
CA GLY A 193 -26.43 -5.28 -14.70
C GLY A 193 -27.57 -6.14 -15.24
N ARG A 194 -28.78 -5.89 -14.71
CA ARG A 194 -30.03 -6.56 -15.13
C ARG A 194 -30.96 -5.60 -15.84
N ASP A 195 -31.45 -6.01 -17.01
CA ASP A 195 -32.36 -5.24 -17.86
C ASP A 195 -33.82 -5.40 -17.42
N GLY A 196 -34.13 -5.03 -16.18
CA GLY A 196 -35.48 -5.07 -15.59
C GLY A 196 -36.08 -6.47 -15.37
N GLN A 197 -35.59 -7.50 -16.04
CA GLN A 197 -35.96 -8.90 -15.82
C GLN A 197 -34.94 -9.60 -14.90
N PRO A 198 -35.39 -10.37 -13.90
CA PRO A 198 -34.52 -10.95 -12.89
C PRO A 198 -33.51 -11.97 -13.44
N GLU A 199 -33.80 -12.61 -14.59
CA GLU A 199 -32.95 -13.66 -15.17
C GLU A 199 -32.07 -13.20 -16.34
N LYS A 200 -32.25 -11.96 -16.83
CA LYS A 200 -31.54 -11.48 -18.02
C LYS A 200 -30.48 -10.45 -17.65
N TYR A 201 -29.23 -10.90 -17.63
CA TYR A 201 -28.09 -10.01 -17.46
C TYR A 201 -27.64 -9.43 -18.80
N PHE A 202 -27.24 -8.16 -18.76
CA PHE A 202 -26.59 -7.49 -19.89
C PHE A 202 -25.08 -7.61 -19.73
N SER A 203 -24.40 -8.11 -20.76
CA SER A 203 -22.95 -8.20 -20.82
C SER A 203 -22.39 -7.18 -21.80
N THR A 204 -21.26 -6.57 -21.46
CA THR A 204 -20.56 -5.64 -22.35
C THR A 204 -19.06 -5.66 -22.06
N GLU A 205 -18.27 -5.04 -22.93
CA GLU A 205 -16.86 -4.81 -22.70
C GLU A 205 -16.67 -3.75 -21.59
N VAL A 206 -15.76 -4.04 -20.66
CA VAL A 206 -15.57 -3.34 -19.37
C VAL A 206 -15.25 -1.85 -19.52
N GLU A 207 -14.64 -1.45 -20.64
CA GLU A 207 -14.20 -0.08 -20.86
C GLU A 207 -15.37 0.92 -20.96
N ALA A 208 -16.55 0.50 -21.41
CA ALA A 208 -17.56 1.45 -21.87
C ALA A 208 -18.41 2.10 -20.76
N VAL A 209 -18.65 1.41 -19.63
CA VAL A 209 -19.77 1.80 -18.74
C VAL A 209 -19.36 2.12 -17.30
N CYS A 210 -18.41 1.40 -16.70
CA CYS A 210 -18.13 1.54 -15.26
C CYS A 210 -16.91 2.41 -14.94
N ILE A 211 -15.91 2.46 -15.82
CA ILE A 211 -14.60 3.03 -15.48
C ILE A 211 -14.57 4.55 -15.69
N SER A 212 -15.28 5.09 -16.68
CA SER A 212 -15.12 6.49 -17.11
C SER A 212 -15.51 7.53 -16.05
N ALA A 213 -16.47 7.26 -15.17
CA ALA A 213 -16.88 8.18 -14.10
C ALA A 213 -15.85 8.23 -12.95
N ILE A 214 -15.37 7.06 -12.50
CA ILE A 214 -14.32 6.97 -11.47
C ILE A 214 -13.00 7.52 -12.01
N TRP A 215 -12.69 7.22 -13.27
CA TRP A 215 -11.46 7.64 -13.93
C TRP A 215 -11.38 9.16 -14.16
N ARG A 216 -12.51 9.82 -14.43
CA ARG A 216 -12.56 11.28 -14.62
C ARG A 216 -12.36 12.07 -13.34
N CYS A 217 -12.71 11.52 -12.17
CA CYS A 217 -12.37 12.12 -10.87
C CYS A 217 -10.93 11.83 -10.44
N SER A 218 -10.29 10.80 -10.98
CA SER A 218 -8.95 10.38 -10.60
C SER A 218 -7.81 11.02 -11.40
N THR A 219 -8.05 12.08 -12.16
CA THR A 219 -6.95 12.91 -12.70
C THR A 219 -6.08 13.56 -11.60
N ASN A 220 -6.51 13.47 -10.33
CA ASN A 220 -5.72 13.81 -9.14
C ASN A 220 -5.54 12.64 -8.13
N LEU A 221 -5.95 11.40 -8.47
CA LEU A 221 -5.89 10.25 -7.56
C LEU A 221 -5.17 9.08 -8.24
N ASN A 222 -4.13 8.54 -7.60
CA ASN A 222 -3.47 7.31 -8.05
C ASN A 222 -4.40 6.11 -7.80
N CYS A 223 -5.19 5.74 -8.81
CA CYS A 223 -6.12 4.62 -8.75
C CYS A 223 -5.49 3.34 -9.32
N PHE A 224 -5.63 2.23 -8.60
CA PHE A 224 -5.25 0.89 -9.07
C PHE A 224 -6.49 0.03 -9.29
N ALA A 225 -6.64 -0.58 -10.46
CA ALA A 225 -7.72 -1.51 -10.76
C ALA A 225 -7.19 -2.96 -10.80
N VAL A 226 -7.82 -3.85 -10.04
CA VAL A 226 -7.53 -5.30 -10.09
C VAL A 226 -8.77 -6.02 -10.63
N LEU A 227 -8.65 -6.59 -11.83
CA LEU A 227 -9.69 -7.39 -12.47
C LEU A 227 -9.34 -8.88 -12.39
N PRO A 228 -10.10 -9.69 -11.65
CA PRO A 228 -9.95 -11.14 -11.73
C PRO A 228 -10.60 -11.67 -13.02
N ARG A 229 -9.81 -12.28 -13.91
CA ARG A 229 -10.33 -13.16 -14.97
C ARG A 229 -10.44 -14.59 -14.43
N SER A 230 -11.57 -15.24 -14.65
CA SER A 230 -11.71 -16.69 -14.49
C SER A 230 -10.93 -17.38 -15.63
N GLY A 231 -9.92 -18.17 -15.26
CA GLY A 231 -9.09 -18.93 -16.22
C GLY A 231 -7.80 -18.23 -16.63
N ALA A 232 -6.76 -18.41 -15.82
CA ALA A 232 -5.34 -18.11 -16.08
C ALA A 232 -4.95 -16.64 -16.37
N ARG A 233 -4.08 -16.12 -15.49
CA ARG A 233 -3.38 -14.82 -15.49
C ARG A 233 -4.22 -13.61 -15.06
N THR A 234 -4.05 -13.23 -13.80
CA THR A 234 -4.25 -11.86 -13.30
C THR A 234 -3.40 -10.91 -14.15
N ILE A 235 -4.05 -10.05 -14.93
CA ILE A 235 -3.35 -8.97 -15.65
C ILE A 235 -3.39 -7.75 -14.76
N TRP A 236 -2.21 -7.29 -14.35
CA TRP A 236 -2.02 -6.00 -13.71
C TRP A 236 -1.95 -4.95 -14.82
N GLN A 237 -2.99 -4.14 -14.98
CA GLN A 237 -2.94 -3.02 -15.91
C GLN A 237 -2.44 -1.80 -15.16
N PHE A 238 -1.17 -1.46 -15.40
CA PHE A 238 -0.56 -0.21 -14.96
C PHE A 238 -0.79 0.82 -16.07
N ALA A 239 -1.46 1.92 -15.75
CA ALA A 239 -1.39 3.13 -16.58
C ALA A 239 -0.31 4.05 -15.98
N PRO A 240 0.42 4.82 -16.82
CA PRO A 240 1.48 5.74 -16.40
C PRO A 240 0.97 6.89 -15.52
#